data_AF-A0A382YVY4-F1
#
_entry.id   AF-A0A382YVY4-F1
#
_cell.length_a   1.000
_cell.length_b   1.000
_cell.length_c   1.000
_cell.angle_alpha   90.00
_cell.angle_beta   90.00
_cell.angle_gamma   90.00
#
_symmetry.space_group_name_H-M   'P 1'
#
loop_
_entity.id
_entity.type
_entity.pdbx_description
1 polymer ?
#
loop_
_entity_poly.entity_id
_entity_poly.type
_entity_poly.pdbx_seq_one_letter_code
_entity_poly.pdbx_strand_id
1 'polypeptide(L)'
;QRPGYSEISTRSEQYLGWFNNLVVMNDTYRGWNFGVTVGEDIRSKFTDLVFQDPRFFGIRMDGASADNRFTLLLSQGGSQATQSPNPKFSTFQGGKERSSVLLFGGHWETKLGNMLKLGTTYFNQHMLDTFNDKGSFIRGDTPYSMLAPSFIAVIIEDDSPESGQVGAVVYDVAIEIEAESMGQMVRMSSISGASDFDVTLQPMVEGGLLNADGGREVNGEGQRVIFTFKMPEFAIPDPASYVDNPSPAVGGLSIKNVRFK
;
A
#
# COMPACT_ATOMS: atom_id res chain seq x y z
N GLN A 1 -14.01 -47.21 -14.37
CA GLN A 1 -12.76 -46.69 -13.77
C GLN A 1 -12.82 -45.18 -13.82
N ARG A 2 -12.59 -44.47 -12.70
CA ARG A 2 -12.55 -43.00 -12.69
C ARG A 2 -11.19 -42.57 -13.28
N PRO A 3 -11.13 -41.76 -14.35
CA PRO A 3 -9.86 -41.30 -14.91
C PRO A 3 -9.36 -40.11 -14.08
N GLY A 4 -8.46 -40.37 -13.14
CA GLY A 4 -7.77 -39.36 -12.34
C GLY A 4 -6.87 -39.99 -11.31
N TYR A 5 -5.65 -39.49 -11.17
CA TYR A 5 -4.68 -39.90 -10.16
C TYR A 5 -4.17 -38.63 -9.48
N SER A 6 -4.27 -38.59 -8.15
CA SER A 6 -3.84 -37.47 -7.33
C SER A 6 -2.74 -37.97 -6.40
N GLU A 7 -1.65 -37.22 -6.31
CA GLU A 7 -0.50 -37.54 -5.46
C GLU A 7 -0.16 -36.34 -4.59
N ILE A 8 -0.02 -36.60 -3.29
CA ILE A 8 0.51 -35.63 -2.32
C ILE A 8 1.90 -36.12 -1.96
N SER A 9 2.92 -35.43 -2.46
CA SER A 9 4.30 -35.74 -2.13
C SER A 9 4.71 -34.89 -0.93
N THR A 10 4.63 -35.48 0.26
CA THR A 10 5.35 -35.00 1.44
C THR A 10 6.67 -35.77 1.49
N ARG A 11 7.81 -35.06 1.49
CA ARG A 11 9.10 -35.75 1.67
C ARG A 11 9.14 -36.35 3.08
N SER A 12 9.45 -37.65 3.18
CA SER A 12 9.16 -38.53 4.33
C SER A 12 9.92 -38.23 5.63
N GLU A 13 9.43 -38.83 6.72
CA GLU A 13 9.76 -38.60 8.14
C GLU A 13 11.26 -38.67 8.54
N GLN A 14 12.14 -39.21 7.69
CA GLN A 14 13.58 -39.28 7.98
C GLN A 14 14.35 -37.98 7.66
N TYR A 15 13.68 -36.98 7.07
CA TYR A 15 14.27 -35.69 6.68
C TYR A 15 13.68 -34.47 7.43
N LEU A 16 12.91 -34.70 8.50
CA LEU A 16 12.16 -33.69 9.27
C LEU A 16 13.02 -32.60 9.96
N GLY A 17 14.35 -32.70 9.92
CA GLY A 17 15.25 -31.67 10.47
C GLY A 17 15.56 -30.52 9.52
N TRP A 18 15.46 -30.71 8.19
CA TRP A 18 16.05 -29.79 7.21
C TRP A 18 15.11 -29.29 6.10
N PHE A 19 13.98 -29.94 5.84
CA PHE A 19 13.10 -29.61 4.69
C PHE A 19 11.60 -29.48 5.05
N ASN A 20 11.25 -28.85 6.17
CA ASN A 20 9.84 -28.72 6.61
C ASN A 20 9.00 -27.68 5.84
N ASN A 21 9.51 -27.12 4.74
CA ASN A 21 8.99 -25.84 4.23
C ASN A 21 8.48 -25.91 2.79
N LEU A 22 8.23 -27.10 2.25
CA LEU A 22 7.69 -27.26 0.90
C LEU A 22 6.71 -28.43 0.82
N VAL A 23 5.48 -28.13 0.41
CA VAL A 23 4.44 -29.12 0.12
C VAL A 23 4.08 -29.01 -1.36
N VAL A 24 4.06 -30.15 -2.07
CA VAL A 24 3.68 -30.21 -3.48
C VAL A 24 2.53 -31.20 -3.65
N MET A 25 1.45 -30.72 -4.23
CA MET A 25 0.27 -31.50 -4.59
C MET A 25 0.13 -31.48 -6.10
N ASN A 26 -0.06 -32.64 -6.72
CA ASN A 26 -0.30 -32.73 -8.16
C ASN A 26 -1.54 -33.57 -8.44
N ASP A 27 -2.29 -33.16 -9.45
CA ASP A 27 -3.46 -33.90 -9.92
C ASP A 27 -3.53 -33.86 -11.45
N THR A 28 -4.01 -34.95 -12.04
CA THR A 28 -4.26 -35.02 -13.48
C THR A 28 -5.70 -35.38 -13.73
N TYR A 29 -6.42 -34.48 -14.40
CA TYR A 29 -7.83 -34.66 -14.69
C TYR A 29 -8.19 -34.21 -16.10
N ARG A 30 -8.77 -35.11 -16.90
CA ARG A 30 -9.30 -34.83 -18.25
C ARG A 30 -8.34 -34.04 -19.16
N GLY A 31 -7.07 -34.45 -19.21
CA GLY A 31 -6.06 -33.82 -20.07
C GLY A 31 -5.52 -32.48 -19.54
N TRP A 32 -5.85 -32.14 -18.29
CA TRP A 32 -5.18 -31.10 -17.52
C TRP A 32 -4.29 -31.72 -16.44
N ASN A 33 -3.10 -31.15 -16.28
CA ASN A 33 -2.21 -31.39 -15.16
C ASN A 33 -2.25 -30.15 -14.28
N PHE A 34 -2.52 -30.31 -12.99
CA PHE A 34 -2.52 -29.25 -11.99
C PHE A 34 -1.45 -29.55 -10.95
N GLY A 35 -0.76 -28.50 -10.50
CA GLY A 35 0.21 -28.54 -9.42
C GLY A 35 -0.04 -27.40 -8.46
N VAL A 36 0.01 -27.67 -7.16
CA VAL A 36 0.01 -26.64 -6.11
C VAL A 36 1.24 -26.85 -5.25
N THR A 37 2.07 -25.83 -5.19
CA THR A 37 3.28 -25.78 -4.37
C THR A 37 3.10 -24.73 -3.30
N VAL A 38 3.29 -25.10 -2.05
CA VAL A 38 3.13 -24.23 -0.89
C VAL A 38 4.41 -24.30 -0.05
N GLY A 39 5.07 -23.18 0.18
CA GLY A 39 6.35 -23.21 0.87
C GLY A 39 7.23 -21.99 0.69
N GLU A 40 8.53 -22.18 0.96
CA GLU A 40 9.60 -21.19 0.71
C GLU A 40 10.59 -21.71 -0.34
N ASP A 41 11.43 -20.81 -0.86
CA ASP A 41 12.45 -21.11 -1.89
C ASP A 41 11.87 -21.73 -3.19
N ILE A 42 10.67 -21.32 -3.57
CA ILE A 42 10.00 -21.77 -4.80
C ILE A 42 10.54 -20.94 -5.97
N ARG A 43 11.32 -21.54 -6.86
CA ARG A 43 11.77 -20.83 -8.07
C ARG A 43 10.59 -20.50 -8.97
N SER A 44 10.28 -19.21 -9.13
CA SER A 44 9.07 -18.74 -9.81
C SER A 44 9.36 -17.66 -10.84
N LYS A 45 8.69 -17.72 -11.99
CA LYS A 45 8.87 -16.79 -13.11
C LYS A 45 7.58 -16.71 -13.92
N PHE A 46 7.17 -15.51 -14.30
CA PHE A 46 6.11 -15.31 -15.30
C PHE A 46 6.71 -15.07 -16.68
N THR A 47 7.27 -13.88 -16.88
CA THR A 47 8.01 -13.48 -18.08
C THR A 47 9.26 -12.72 -17.64
N ASP A 48 10.27 -12.62 -18.52
CA ASP A 48 11.54 -11.94 -18.21
C ASP A 48 11.39 -10.47 -17.79
N LEU A 49 10.26 -9.83 -18.12
CA LEU A 49 10.03 -8.40 -17.88
C LEU A 49 9.01 -8.11 -16.77
N VAL A 50 8.33 -9.11 -16.23
CA VAL A 50 7.26 -8.89 -15.25
C VAL A 50 7.62 -9.42 -13.87
N PHE A 51 8.06 -10.68 -13.79
CA PHE A 51 8.36 -11.29 -12.49
C PHE A 51 9.32 -12.47 -12.64
N GLN A 52 10.38 -12.44 -11.83
CA GLN A 52 11.31 -13.54 -11.66
C GLN A 52 11.86 -13.51 -10.23
N ASP A 53 11.57 -14.54 -9.46
CA ASP A 53 12.08 -14.71 -8.11
C ASP A 53 12.61 -16.14 -7.92
N PRO A 54 13.93 -16.32 -7.69
CA PRO A 54 14.51 -17.64 -7.45
C PRO A 54 14.09 -18.25 -6.11
N ARG A 55 13.58 -17.43 -5.17
CA ARG A 55 13.29 -17.82 -3.79
C ARG A 55 11.90 -17.35 -3.33
N PHE A 56 10.90 -17.45 -4.22
CA PHE A 56 9.54 -17.06 -3.89
C PHE A 56 9.03 -17.88 -2.70
N PHE A 57 8.40 -17.21 -1.74
CA PHE A 57 7.73 -17.84 -0.61
C PHE A 57 6.23 -17.59 -0.72
N GLY A 58 5.41 -18.60 -0.46
CA GLY A 58 3.96 -18.51 -0.56
C GLY A 58 3.34 -19.71 -1.26
N ILE A 59 2.27 -19.45 -2.00
CA ILE A 59 1.47 -20.42 -2.74
C ILE A 59 1.71 -20.18 -4.23
N ARG A 60 2.05 -21.25 -4.93
CA ARG A 60 2.13 -21.31 -6.39
C ARG A 60 1.18 -22.37 -6.90
N MET A 61 0.36 -22.02 -7.89
CA MET A 61 -0.51 -22.95 -8.59
C MET A 61 -0.13 -22.96 -10.07
N ASP A 62 0.14 -24.13 -10.62
CA ASP A 62 0.42 -24.35 -12.03
C ASP A 62 -0.68 -25.22 -12.64
N GLY A 63 -1.03 -24.94 -13.89
CA GLY A 63 -1.92 -25.79 -14.66
C GLY A 63 -1.51 -25.84 -16.12
N ALA A 64 -1.59 -27.02 -16.73
CA ALA A 64 -1.24 -27.20 -18.13
C ALA A 64 -2.14 -28.24 -18.81
N SER A 65 -2.52 -27.95 -20.06
CA SER A 65 -3.17 -28.86 -20.99
C SER A 65 -2.40 -28.86 -22.32
N ALA A 66 -2.98 -29.43 -23.38
CA ALA A 66 -2.36 -29.52 -24.70
C ALA A 66 -1.96 -28.11 -25.23
N ASP A 67 -2.90 -27.16 -25.15
CA ASP A 67 -2.73 -25.84 -25.76
C ASP A 67 -2.58 -24.72 -24.74
N ASN A 68 -2.95 -24.95 -23.47
CA ASN A 68 -3.04 -23.90 -22.46
C ASN A 68 -2.12 -24.18 -21.28
N ARG A 69 -1.51 -23.14 -20.72
CA ARG A 69 -0.78 -23.20 -19.46
C ARG A 69 -1.03 -21.97 -18.63
N PHE A 70 -1.00 -22.11 -17.31
CA PHE A 70 -1.03 -20.98 -16.39
C PHE A 70 -0.16 -21.23 -15.16
N THR A 71 0.28 -20.14 -14.56
CA THR A 71 0.91 -20.10 -13.24
C THR A 71 0.27 -18.95 -12.46
N LEU A 72 -0.19 -19.21 -11.25
CA LEU A 72 -0.67 -18.23 -10.29
C LEU A 72 0.26 -18.21 -9.08
N LEU A 73 0.53 -17.01 -8.56
CA LEU A 73 1.34 -16.80 -7.37
C LEU A 73 0.54 -15.98 -6.36
N LEU A 74 0.64 -16.36 -5.09
CA LEU A 74 0.08 -15.63 -3.97
C LEU A 74 1.05 -15.71 -2.78
N SER A 75 1.42 -14.58 -2.23
CA SER A 75 2.29 -14.49 -1.06
C SER A 75 1.88 -13.32 -0.19
N GLN A 76 1.89 -13.56 1.11
CA GLN A 76 1.75 -12.51 2.12
C GLN A 76 3.13 -12.33 2.77
N GLY A 77 3.86 -11.30 2.36
CA GLY A 77 5.12 -10.90 2.97
C GLY A 77 4.94 -10.17 4.29
N GLY A 78 5.98 -10.14 5.12
CA GLY A 78 5.93 -9.61 6.47
C GLY A 78 7.30 -9.68 7.18
N SER A 79 7.37 -9.46 8.49
CA SER A 79 8.55 -9.64 9.37
C SER A 79 9.11 -11.06 9.37
N GLN A 80 8.62 -11.91 8.48
CA GLN A 80 9.28 -13.14 8.10
C GLN A 80 10.73 -12.96 7.60
N ALA A 81 11.12 -11.75 7.23
CA ALA A 81 12.51 -11.42 6.88
C ALA A 81 13.35 -10.80 8.03
N THR A 82 12.73 -10.37 9.14
CA THR A 82 13.42 -9.55 10.16
C THR A 82 13.52 -10.16 11.55
N GLN A 83 12.73 -11.20 11.87
CA GLN A 83 12.87 -11.92 13.13
C GLN A 83 13.74 -13.16 12.94
N SER A 84 14.89 -13.19 13.63
CA SER A 84 15.72 -14.39 13.70
C SER A 84 15.16 -15.34 14.77
N PRO A 85 14.99 -16.64 14.47
CA PRO A 85 15.27 -17.28 13.18
C PRO A 85 14.20 -16.92 12.15
N ASN A 86 14.61 -16.55 10.92
CA ASN A 86 13.72 -16.21 9.80
C ASN A 86 12.54 -17.19 9.80
N PRO A 87 11.32 -16.77 10.14
CA PRO A 87 10.22 -17.70 10.30
C PRO A 87 9.99 -18.39 8.98
N LYS A 88 10.08 -19.71 9.07
CA LYS A 88 9.88 -20.65 7.98
C LYS A 88 8.42 -20.61 7.59
N PHE A 89 8.08 -21.00 6.36
CA PHE A 89 6.67 -21.23 6.01
C PHE A 89 6.00 -22.22 6.99
N SER A 90 6.78 -23.11 7.62
CA SER A 90 6.33 -24.05 8.67
C SER A 90 5.96 -23.42 10.01
N THR A 91 6.35 -22.16 10.26
CA THR A 91 5.99 -21.41 11.48
C THR A 91 4.88 -20.44 11.11
N PHE A 92 3.67 -20.96 10.94
CA PHE A 92 2.45 -20.13 10.93
C PHE A 92 2.30 -19.49 12.32
N GLN A 93 3.06 -18.43 12.60
CA GLN A 93 2.75 -17.53 13.70
C GLN A 93 1.51 -16.76 13.27
N GLY A 94 0.37 -17.08 13.88
CA GLY A 94 -0.87 -16.34 13.72
C GLY A 94 -0.75 -14.95 14.34
N GLY A 95 -0.05 -14.05 13.66
CA GLY A 95 0.11 -12.65 14.02
C GLY A 95 -0.55 -11.76 12.97
N LYS A 96 -1.16 -10.65 13.42
CA LYS A 96 -1.49 -9.54 12.53
C LYS A 96 -0.25 -8.69 12.35
N GLU A 97 0.11 -8.42 11.10
CA GLU A 97 1.27 -7.61 10.75
C GLU A 97 0.85 -6.28 10.11
N ARG A 98 1.36 -5.17 10.64
CA ARG A 98 0.94 -3.82 10.23
C ARG A 98 1.47 -3.38 8.86
N SER A 99 2.56 -3.98 8.37
CA SER A 99 3.20 -3.60 7.11
C SER A 99 3.50 -4.83 6.25
N SER A 100 2.50 -5.67 6.08
CA SER A 100 2.60 -6.89 5.28
C SER A 100 2.67 -6.52 3.79
N VAL A 101 3.56 -7.16 3.02
CA VAL A 101 3.64 -6.97 1.56
C VAL A 101 2.84 -8.07 0.89
N LEU A 102 1.63 -7.78 0.44
CA LEU A 102 0.87 -8.74 -0.36
C LEU A 102 1.37 -8.73 -1.80
N LEU A 103 1.61 -9.93 -2.33
CA LEU A 103 2.04 -10.16 -3.68
C LEU A 103 1.14 -11.21 -4.32
N PHE A 104 0.52 -10.87 -5.44
CA PHE A 104 -0.26 -11.82 -6.21
C PHE A 104 -0.12 -11.54 -7.70
N GLY A 105 -0.26 -12.60 -8.49
CA GLY A 105 -0.20 -12.46 -9.93
C GLY A 105 -0.51 -13.76 -10.64
N GLY A 106 -0.64 -13.65 -11.95
CA GLY A 106 -0.90 -14.77 -12.82
C GLY A 106 -0.28 -14.56 -14.18
N HIS A 107 0.21 -15.65 -14.75
CA HIS A 107 0.56 -15.75 -16.15
C HIS A 107 -0.28 -16.84 -16.78
N TRP A 108 -0.91 -16.53 -17.91
CA TRP A 108 -1.61 -17.52 -18.74
C TRP A 108 -1.09 -17.42 -20.16
N GLU A 109 -0.94 -18.58 -20.80
CA GLU A 109 -0.53 -18.68 -22.19
C GLU A 109 -1.32 -19.76 -22.91
N THR A 110 -1.60 -19.48 -24.18
CA THR A 110 -2.25 -20.41 -25.10
C THR A 110 -1.52 -20.49 -26.43
N LYS A 111 -1.53 -21.68 -27.04
CA LYS A 111 -1.09 -21.92 -28.40
C LYS A 111 -2.31 -21.99 -29.32
N LEU A 112 -2.34 -21.11 -30.33
CA LEU A 112 -3.37 -21.10 -31.35
C LEU A 112 -2.81 -21.76 -32.62
N GLY A 113 -3.21 -23.02 -32.83
CA GLY A 113 -2.65 -23.86 -33.89
C GLY A 113 -1.16 -24.13 -33.70
N ASN A 114 -0.40 -24.10 -34.80
CA ASN A 114 1.01 -24.49 -34.79
C ASN A 114 2.00 -23.31 -34.79
N MET A 115 1.52 -22.06 -34.86
CA MET A 115 2.38 -20.91 -35.17
C MET A 115 2.24 -19.75 -34.18
N LEU A 116 1.06 -19.56 -33.58
CA LEU A 116 0.79 -18.39 -32.75
C LEU A 116 0.74 -18.77 -31.27
N LYS A 117 1.46 -18.02 -30.43
CA LYS A 117 1.45 -18.16 -28.98
C LYS A 117 1.07 -16.82 -28.38
N LEU A 118 -0.02 -16.82 -27.62
CA LEU A 118 -0.53 -15.63 -26.94
C LEU A 118 -0.42 -15.84 -25.44
N GLY A 119 0.00 -14.80 -24.72
CA GLY A 119 0.08 -14.83 -23.28
C GLY A 119 -0.36 -13.52 -22.66
N THR A 120 -0.93 -13.61 -21.47
CA THR A 120 -1.24 -12.47 -20.62
C THR A 120 -0.56 -12.66 -19.27
N THR A 121 -0.08 -11.56 -18.70
CA THR A 121 0.54 -11.57 -17.38
C THR A 121 0.00 -10.41 -16.58
N TYR A 122 -0.42 -10.69 -15.36
CA TYR A 122 -0.78 -9.70 -14.37
C TYR A 122 0.05 -9.94 -13.12
N PHE A 123 0.57 -8.88 -12.53
CA PHE A 123 1.34 -8.95 -11.30
C PHE A 123 1.07 -7.70 -10.48
N ASN A 124 0.85 -7.90 -9.19
CA ASN A 124 0.60 -6.83 -8.26
C ASN A 124 1.31 -7.12 -6.93
N GLN A 125 2.02 -6.12 -6.44
CA GLN A 125 2.67 -6.12 -5.15
C GLN A 125 2.32 -4.81 -4.46
N HIS A 126 1.80 -4.88 -3.24
CA HIS A 126 1.47 -3.71 -2.45
C HIS A 126 1.60 -3.99 -0.96
N MET A 127 1.82 -2.93 -0.18
CA MET A 127 1.81 -3.01 1.28
C MET A 127 0.38 -2.92 1.80
N LEU A 128 0.10 -3.63 2.88
CA LEU A 128 -1.18 -3.66 3.58
C LEU A 128 -0.97 -3.38 5.07
N ASP A 129 -1.91 -2.63 5.65
CA ASP A 129 -2.11 -2.59 7.10
C ASP A 129 -3.20 -3.57 7.51
N THR A 130 -2.82 -4.71 8.09
CA THR A 130 -3.79 -5.72 8.57
C THR A 130 -4.59 -5.27 9.80
N PHE A 131 -4.25 -4.11 10.37
CA PHE A 131 -5.04 -3.45 11.42
C PHE A 131 -6.04 -2.44 10.85
N ASN A 132 -5.94 -2.05 9.58
CA ASN A 132 -6.93 -1.20 8.94
C ASN A 132 -8.13 -2.03 8.45
N ASP A 133 -9.30 -1.79 9.04
CA ASP A 133 -10.56 -2.44 8.67
C ASP A 133 -11.12 -1.97 7.32
N LYS A 134 -10.57 -0.87 6.78
CA LYS A 134 -10.91 -0.30 5.46
C LYS A 134 -9.91 -0.65 4.36
N GLY A 135 -8.94 -1.52 4.64
CA GLY A 135 -7.94 -1.97 3.66
C GLY A 135 -8.55 -2.72 2.46
N SER A 136 -7.76 -2.90 1.40
CA SER A 136 -8.19 -3.58 0.17
C SER A 136 -7.19 -4.66 -0.24
N PHE A 137 -7.66 -5.81 -0.75
CA PHE A 137 -6.76 -6.87 -1.25
C PHE A 137 -6.04 -6.51 -2.57
N ILE A 138 -6.51 -5.49 -3.29
CA ILE A 138 -5.98 -5.11 -4.61
C ILE A 138 -5.31 -3.74 -4.61
N ARG A 139 -5.36 -3.00 -3.50
CA ARG A 139 -4.80 -1.66 -3.36
C ARG A 139 -3.99 -1.58 -2.10
N GLY A 140 -2.85 -0.92 -2.21
CA GLY A 140 -1.99 -0.65 -1.07
C GLY A 140 -2.66 0.23 -0.02
N ASP A 141 -2.18 0.07 1.20
CA ASP A 141 -2.52 0.88 2.36
C ASP A 141 -1.25 1.47 2.97
N THR A 142 -1.39 2.48 3.83
CA THR A 142 -0.26 3.08 4.54
C THR A 142 0.28 2.08 5.56
N PRO A 143 1.58 1.74 5.54
CA PRO A 143 2.17 0.68 6.37
C PRO A 143 2.30 1.05 7.86
N TYR A 144 1.83 2.23 8.26
CA TYR A 144 1.83 2.73 9.63
C TYR A 144 0.62 3.65 9.82
N SER A 145 0.10 3.69 11.06
CA SER A 145 -0.84 4.73 11.47
C SER A 145 -0.13 6.08 11.34
N MET A 146 -0.44 6.82 10.28
CA MET A 146 0.08 8.19 10.14
C MET A 146 -0.43 8.97 11.35
N LEU A 147 0.48 9.40 12.21
CA LEU A 147 0.17 10.45 13.16
C LEU A 147 -0.35 11.65 12.37
N ALA A 148 -1.28 12.39 12.96
CA ALA A 148 -1.73 13.61 12.33
C ALA A 148 -0.50 14.51 12.06
N PRO A 149 -0.39 15.08 10.85
CA PRO A 149 0.77 15.85 10.46
C PRO A 149 0.97 17.03 11.42
N SER A 150 2.20 17.45 11.68
CA SER A 150 2.46 18.62 12.52
C SER A 150 2.14 19.94 11.81
N PHE A 151 2.17 19.93 10.48
CA PHE A 151 1.77 21.05 9.63
C PHE A 151 1.30 20.54 8.26
N ILE A 152 0.52 21.36 7.56
CA ILE A 152 0.16 21.15 6.15
C ILE A 152 0.56 22.40 5.38
N ALA A 153 1.27 22.24 4.26
CA ALA A 153 1.68 23.35 3.41
C ALA A 153 0.94 23.30 2.07
N VAL A 154 0.36 24.43 1.66
CA VAL A 154 -0.17 24.64 0.32
C VAL A 154 0.84 25.50 -0.43
N ILE A 155 1.45 24.92 -1.47
CA ILE A 155 2.45 25.57 -2.31
C ILE A 155 1.80 25.90 -3.64
N ILE A 156 1.90 27.16 -4.05
CA ILE A 156 1.38 27.63 -5.33
C ILE A 156 2.56 28.15 -6.15
N GLU A 157 2.74 27.51 -7.30
CA GLU A 157 3.80 27.73 -8.27
C GLU A 157 3.16 27.93 -9.64
N ASP A 158 3.77 28.77 -10.47
CA ASP A 158 3.36 29.01 -11.85
C ASP A 158 4.32 28.30 -12.81
N ASP A 159 3.82 27.28 -13.51
CA ASP A 159 4.56 26.48 -14.51
C ASP A 159 4.20 26.92 -15.95
N SER A 160 3.82 28.19 -16.12
CA SER A 160 3.45 28.73 -17.44
C SER A 160 4.67 28.76 -18.38
N PRO A 161 4.59 28.13 -19.57
CA PRO A 161 5.73 28.00 -20.49
C PRO A 161 6.10 29.29 -21.23
N GLU A 162 5.26 30.33 -21.18
CA GLU A 162 5.48 31.61 -21.87
C GLU A 162 5.85 32.72 -20.87
N SER A 163 7.09 33.20 -20.95
CA SER A 163 7.54 34.39 -20.22
C SER A 163 6.78 35.63 -20.71
N GLY A 164 5.71 36.02 -20.03
CA GLY A 164 4.95 37.24 -20.32
C GLY A 164 3.43 37.19 -20.14
N GLN A 165 2.85 36.05 -19.75
CA GLN A 165 1.43 35.99 -19.35
C GLN A 165 1.25 36.34 -17.87
N VAL A 166 0.01 36.70 -17.51
CA VAL A 166 -0.42 37.02 -16.13
C VAL A 166 -0.09 35.82 -15.24
N GLY A 167 0.84 36.00 -14.30
CA GLY A 167 1.22 34.96 -13.35
C GLY A 167 0.06 34.57 -12.44
N ALA A 168 0.21 33.45 -11.72
CA ALA A 168 -0.81 33.02 -10.75
C ALA A 168 -0.94 34.05 -9.61
N VAL A 169 -2.16 34.55 -9.37
CA VAL A 169 -2.45 35.44 -8.24
C VAL A 169 -3.33 34.72 -7.22
N VAL A 170 -2.87 34.69 -5.98
CA VAL A 170 -3.56 34.03 -4.86
C VAL A 170 -3.99 35.08 -3.85
N TYR A 171 -5.29 35.19 -3.58
CA TYR A 171 -5.81 36.17 -2.62
C TYR A 171 -5.79 35.65 -1.20
N ASP A 172 -6.33 34.45 -0.98
CA ASP A 172 -6.38 33.82 0.32
C ASP A 172 -6.43 32.29 0.15
N VAL A 173 -5.98 31.58 1.18
CA VAL A 173 -6.11 30.12 1.27
C VAL A 173 -6.57 29.80 2.68
N ALA A 174 -7.71 29.14 2.80
CA ALA A 174 -8.24 28.71 4.07
C ALA A 174 -8.30 27.18 4.17
N ILE A 175 -8.22 26.67 5.41
CA ILE A 175 -8.32 25.25 5.72
C ILE A 175 -9.54 24.99 6.61
N GLU A 176 -10.29 23.93 6.28
CA GLU A 176 -11.36 23.37 7.10
C GLU A 176 -10.97 21.93 7.46
N ILE A 177 -11.01 21.59 8.74
CA ILE A 177 -10.62 20.28 9.27
C ILE A 177 -11.82 19.67 10.00
N GLU A 178 -12.17 18.44 9.63
CA GLU A 178 -13.08 17.60 10.42
C GLU A 178 -12.27 16.52 11.11
N ALA A 179 -12.42 16.43 12.43
CA ALA A 179 -11.68 15.49 13.24
C ALA A 179 -12.57 14.84 14.30
N GLU A 180 -12.07 13.77 14.92
CA GLU A 180 -12.72 13.06 16.00
C GLU A 180 -11.84 13.15 17.26
N SER A 181 -12.37 13.67 18.36
CA SER A 181 -11.69 13.74 19.65
C SER A 181 -12.54 13.05 20.70
N MET A 182 -11.99 12.06 21.41
CA MET A 182 -12.71 11.28 22.43
C MET A 182 -14.08 10.73 21.94
N GLY A 183 -14.19 10.35 20.67
CA GLY A 183 -15.43 9.83 20.07
C GLY A 183 -16.44 10.91 19.67
N GLN A 184 -16.10 12.19 19.78
CA GLN A 184 -16.92 13.31 19.33
C GLN A 184 -16.32 13.97 18.10
N MET A 185 -17.16 14.28 17.11
CA MET A 185 -16.74 15.02 15.92
C MET A 185 -16.53 16.51 16.26
N VAL A 186 -15.36 17.02 15.91
CA VAL A 186 -14.93 18.41 16.07
C VAL A 186 -14.63 19.00 14.69
N ARG A 187 -15.02 20.25 14.47
CA ARG A 187 -14.70 21.02 13.26
C ARG A 187 -13.87 22.24 13.63
N MET A 188 -12.89 22.57 12.80
CA MET A 188 -12.02 23.73 12.96
C MET A 188 -11.77 24.35 11.59
N SER A 189 -11.75 25.67 11.51
CA SER A 189 -11.60 26.42 10.27
C SER A 189 -10.69 27.62 10.44
N SER A 190 -9.87 27.93 9.44
CA SER A 190 -9.11 29.19 9.41
C SER A 190 -9.92 30.36 8.83
N ILE A 191 -11.19 30.16 8.46
CA ILE A 191 -12.03 31.19 7.83
C ILE A 191 -12.55 32.15 8.89
N SER A 192 -12.13 33.42 8.80
CA SER A 192 -12.58 34.47 9.71
C SER A 192 -14.11 34.63 9.67
N GLY A 193 -14.75 34.55 10.84
CA GLY A 193 -16.21 34.68 10.98
C GLY A 193 -17.00 33.37 10.86
N ALA A 194 -16.34 32.24 10.60
CA ALA A 194 -16.95 30.92 10.71
C ALA A 194 -17.25 30.57 12.18
N SER A 195 -18.30 29.77 12.43
CA SER A 195 -18.67 29.33 13.79
C SER A 195 -17.61 28.44 14.46
N ASP A 196 -16.79 27.80 13.64
CA ASP A 196 -15.71 26.88 13.97
C ASP A 196 -14.32 27.52 13.73
N PHE A 197 -14.25 28.85 13.73
CA PHE A 197 -13.00 29.58 13.54
C PHE A 197 -11.97 29.26 14.64
N ASP A 198 -10.76 28.88 14.20
CA ASP A 198 -9.60 28.66 15.05
C ASP A 198 -8.43 29.52 14.58
N VAL A 199 -7.96 30.41 15.45
CA VAL A 199 -6.84 31.31 15.18
C VAL A 199 -5.50 30.57 15.00
N THR A 200 -5.36 29.38 15.59
CA THR A 200 -4.14 28.55 15.48
C THR A 200 -3.98 27.93 14.10
N LEU A 201 -5.07 27.86 13.32
CA LEU A 201 -5.08 27.40 11.93
C LEU A 201 -4.84 28.51 10.92
N GLN A 202 -4.48 29.72 11.34
CA GLN A 202 -4.05 30.76 10.39
C GLN A 202 -2.75 30.34 9.69
N PRO A 203 -2.66 30.47 8.36
CA PRO A 203 -1.45 30.09 7.65
C PRO A 203 -0.33 31.10 7.91
N MET A 204 0.88 30.59 8.08
CA MET A 204 2.09 31.37 7.90
C MET A 204 2.40 31.43 6.40
N VAL A 205 2.42 32.65 5.84
CA VAL A 205 2.57 32.86 4.40
C VAL A 205 3.99 33.33 4.07
N GLU A 206 4.65 32.60 3.18
CA GLU A 206 6.00 32.89 2.70
C GLU A 206 6.02 32.99 1.17
N GLY A 207 6.82 33.92 0.63
CA GLY A 207 6.94 34.12 -0.81
C GLY A 207 5.73 34.82 -1.45
N GLY A 208 5.75 34.85 -2.79
CA GLY A 208 4.85 35.66 -3.61
C GLY A 208 5.04 37.18 -3.44
N LEU A 209 4.90 37.93 -4.52
CA LEU A 209 4.93 39.39 -4.48
C LEU A 209 3.53 39.91 -4.15
N LEU A 210 3.40 40.72 -3.10
CA LEU A 210 2.11 41.32 -2.72
C LEU A 210 1.74 42.40 -3.76
N ASN A 211 0.59 42.23 -4.41
CA ASN A 211 0.03 43.20 -5.35
C ASN A 211 -0.80 44.27 -4.62
N ALA A 212 -1.19 45.33 -5.34
CA ALA A 212 -1.96 46.44 -4.78
C ALA A 212 -3.39 46.04 -4.34
N ASP A 213 -3.92 44.95 -4.89
CA ASP A 213 -5.26 44.43 -4.61
C ASP A 213 -5.28 43.42 -3.44
N GLY A 214 -4.13 43.20 -2.78
CA GLY A 214 -4.00 42.31 -1.63
C GLY A 214 -3.75 40.83 -1.96
N GLY A 215 -3.66 40.47 -3.23
CA GLY A 215 -3.25 39.15 -3.69
C GLY A 215 -1.72 38.98 -3.77
N ARG A 216 -1.25 37.74 -3.72
CA ARG A 216 0.15 37.36 -3.91
C ARG A 216 0.34 36.81 -5.31
N GLU A 217 1.15 37.51 -6.09
CA GLU A 217 1.52 37.13 -7.44
C GLU A 217 2.74 36.19 -7.41
N VAL A 218 2.65 35.13 -8.22
CA VAL A 218 3.72 34.19 -8.50
C VAL A 218 3.99 34.24 -10.00
N ASN A 219 5.14 34.79 -10.39
CA ASN A 219 5.47 35.02 -11.80
C ASN A 219 6.92 34.61 -12.09
N GLY A 220 7.08 33.53 -12.85
CA GLY A 220 8.38 33.08 -13.36
C GLY A 220 9.05 31.96 -12.56
N GLU A 221 10.10 31.43 -13.17
CA GLU A 221 10.80 30.21 -12.72
C GLU A 221 11.37 30.35 -11.30
N GLY A 222 10.96 29.46 -10.41
CA GLY A 222 11.41 29.40 -9.02
C GLY A 222 10.69 30.35 -8.05
N GLN A 223 9.71 31.15 -8.52
CA GLN A 223 8.81 31.86 -7.62
C GLN A 223 7.72 30.94 -7.08
N ARG A 224 7.42 31.08 -5.79
CA ARG A 224 6.34 30.35 -5.13
C ARG A 224 5.77 31.14 -3.97
N VAL A 225 4.50 30.88 -3.66
CA VAL A 225 3.89 31.26 -2.39
C VAL A 225 3.55 29.99 -1.61
N ILE A 226 3.87 29.98 -0.32
CA ILE A 226 3.67 28.85 0.58
C ILE A 226 2.78 29.30 1.73
N PHE A 227 1.64 28.63 1.89
CA PHE A 227 0.74 28.79 3.03
C PHE A 227 0.93 27.58 3.96
N THR A 228 1.60 27.80 5.10
CA THR A 228 1.88 26.74 6.07
C THR A 228 0.90 26.82 7.24
N PHE A 229 0.04 25.81 7.34
CA PHE A 229 -0.93 25.63 8.41
C PHE A 229 -0.32 24.75 9.49
N LYS A 230 -0.09 25.29 10.69
CA LYS A 230 0.35 24.48 11.84
C LYS A 230 -0.84 23.70 12.36
N MET A 231 -0.71 22.39 12.48
CA MET A 231 -1.79 21.58 13.05
C MET A 231 -1.79 21.73 14.57
N PRO A 232 -2.97 21.65 15.23
CA PRO A 232 -3.06 21.70 16.69
C PRO A 232 -2.21 20.58 17.30
N GLU A 233 -1.61 20.80 18.47
CA GLU A 233 -0.86 19.74 19.14
C GLU A 233 -1.79 18.57 19.48
N PHE A 234 -1.60 17.47 18.75
CA PHE A 234 -2.22 16.21 19.07
C PHE A 234 -1.51 15.65 20.31
N ALA A 235 -2.26 15.18 21.30
CA ALA A 235 -1.69 14.32 22.32
C ALA A 235 -1.22 13.02 21.63
N ILE A 236 0.05 12.99 21.24
CA ILE A 236 0.68 11.79 20.66
C ILE A 236 0.82 10.79 21.82
N PRO A 237 0.30 9.55 21.70
CA PRO A 237 0.55 8.51 22.69
C PRO A 237 2.05 8.31 22.88
N ASP A 238 2.47 8.03 24.11
CA ASP A 238 3.86 7.64 24.40
C ASP A 238 4.29 6.51 23.45
N PRO A 239 5.46 6.57 22.79
CA PRO A 239 6.00 5.46 22.00
C PRO A 239 5.90 4.09 22.67
N ALA A 240 6.03 4.01 24.00
CA ALA A 240 5.86 2.76 24.75
C ALA A 240 4.44 2.19 24.67
N SER A 241 3.42 3.05 24.56
CA SER A 241 2.01 2.63 24.45
C SER A 241 1.67 1.94 23.11
N TYR A 242 2.45 2.19 22.07
CA TYR A 242 2.34 1.49 20.78
C TYR A 242 2.91 0.07 20.81
N VAL A 243 3.79 -0.24 21.76
CA VAL A 243 4.41 -1.57 21.92
C VAL A 243 3.42 -2.53 22.58
N ASP A 244 2.67 -2.05 23.56
CA ASP A 244 1.74 -2.87 24.36
C ASP A 244 0.30 -2.87 23.81
N ASN A 245 -0.12 -1.82 23.11
CA ASN A 245 -1.42 -1.76 22.43
C ASN A 245 -1.27 -1.11 21.04
N PRO A 246 -1.34 -1.88 19.93
CA PRO A 246 -1.12 -1.36 18.58
C PRO A 246 -2.25 -0.45 18.07
N SER A 247 -3.36 -0.35 18.80
CA SER A 247 -4.45 0.62 18.61
C SER A 247 -4.87 1.18 19.97
N PRO A 248 -4.02 1.98 20.63
CA PRO A 248 -4.46 2.65 21.85
C PRO A 248 -5.64 3.53 21.47
N ALA A 249 -6.68 3.57 22.31
CA ALA A 249 -7.68 4.62 22.22
C ALA A 249 -6.95 5.94 22.49
N VAL A 250 -6.44 6.55 21.43
CA VAL A 250 -5.71 7.81 21.53
C VAL A 250 -6.73 8.83 22.01
N GLY A 251 -6.57 9.33 23.24
CA GLY A 251 -7.33 10.44 23.78
C GLY A 251 -6.96 11.77 23.10
N GLY A 252 -6.83 11.76 21.78
CA GLY A 252 -6.35 12.84 20.94
C GLY A 252 -7.18 12.95 19.67
N LEU A 253 -6.99 14.07 18.97
CA LEU A 253 -7.78 14.45 17.81
C LEU A 253 -7.33 13.64 16.57
N SER A 254 -8.21 12.80 16.02
CA SER A 254 -8.02 12.02 14.79
C SER A 254 -8.60 12.79 13.61
N ILE A 255 -7.76 13.30 12.71
CA ILE A 255 -8.22 13.99 11.49
C ILE A 255 -8.95 12.98 10.60
N LYS A 256 -10.17 13.32 10.19
CA LYS A 256 -10.98 12.52 9.25
C LYS A 256 -11.01 13.11 7.86
N ASN A 257 -10.98 14.44 7.76
CA ASN A 257 -11.13 15.15 6.50
C ASN A 257 -10.43 16.51 6.58
N VAL A 258 -9.82 16.93 5.47
CA VAL A 258 -9.19 18.25 5.30
C VAL A 258 -9.65 18.81 3.97
N ARG A 259 -10.12 20.05 3.98
CA ARG A 259 -10.55 20.78 2.79
C ARG A 259 -9.87 22.13 2.73
N PHE A 260 -9.44 22.52 1.54
CA PHE A 260 -8.92 23.87 1.27
C PHE A 260 -9.98 24.70 0.55
N LYS A 261 -10.04 25.99 0.84
CA LYS A 261 -10.89 26.97 0.19
C LYS A 261 -10.10 28.16 -0.30
#